data_AF-A0A1S2LIJ5-F1
#
_entry.id   AF-A0A1S2LIJ5-F1
#
_cell.length_a   1.000
_cell.length_b   1.000
_cell.length_c   1.000
_cell.angle_alpha   90.00
_cell.angle_beta   90.00
_cell.angle_gamma   90.00
#
_symmetry.space_group_name_H-M   'P 1'
#
loop_
_entity.id
_entity.type
_entity.pdbx_description
1 polymer ?
#
loop_
_entity_poly.entity_id
_entity_poly.type
_entity_poly.pdbx_seq_one_letter_code
_entity_poly.pdbx_strand_id
1 'polypeptide(L)'
;MKKHILEGFGDLGVVREYRDVKITSKRQLTIPKAFFDYLGMEDTVHAVLLDDGILIKPAIKKSVQEADVEAILQKVINEGYSGDELADEFSRRVKEYNRVLKGRINEFLNDITSDEVSDEREGDDFNGLDMFFDQEDAENFEASGEEK
;
A
#
# COMPACT_ATOMS: atom_id res chain seq x y z
N MET A 1 9.22 15.51 -35.77
CA MET A 1 8.52 14.27 -35.33
C MET A 1 8.36 14.16 -33.81
N LYS A 2 9.33 14.54 -32.96
CA LYS A 2 9.16 14.50 -31.48
C LYS A 2 8.07 15.40 -30.88
N LYS A 3 7.65 16.48 -31.57
CA LYS A 3 6.70 17.46 -31.02
C LYS A 3 5.25 16.95 -30.93
N HIS A 4 4.80 16.09 -31.84
CA HIS A 4 3.38 15.68 -31.88
C HIS A 4 2.99 14.59 -30.88
N ILE A 5 3.95 13.81 -30.35
CA ILE A 5 3.62 12.78 -29.35
C ILE A 5 3.48 13.42 -27.96
N LEU A 6 4.26 14.47 -27.67
CA LEU A 6 4.25 15.16 -26.38
C LEU A 6 3.01 16.05 -26.18
N GLU A 7 2.30 16.40 -27.25
CA GLU A 7 1.08 17.22 -27.21
C GLU A 7 -0.10 16.47 -26.54
N GLY A 8 -0.10 15.13 -26.55
CA GLY A 8 -1.15 14.30 -25.93
C GLY A 8 -0.94 14.01 -24.43
N PHE A 9 0.25 14.26 -23.89
CA PHE A 9 0.57 13.99 -22.46
C PHE A 9 0.44 15.22 -21.56
N GLY A 10 -0.16 16.31 -22.07
CA GLY A 10 -0.12 17.67 -21.49
C GLY A 10 -0.52 17.82 -20.02
N ASP A 11 -1.30 16.87 -19.47
CA ASP A 11 -1.72 16.84 -18.06
C ASP A 11 -1.18 15.65 -17.25
N LEU A 12 -0.49 14.68 -17.87
CA LEU A 12 0.01 13.47 -17.19
C LEU A 12 1.44 13.61 -16.63
N GLY A 13 2.05 14.79 -16.79
CA GLY A 13 3.34 15.16 -16.19
C GLY A 13 4.49 15.31 -17.19
N VAL A 14 5.70 15.55 -16.64
CA VAL A 14 6.91 15.79 -17.45
C VAL A 14 7.43 14.48 -18.02
N VAL A 15 7.48 14.38 -19.35
CA VAL A 15 8.06 13.23 -20.05
C VAL A 15 9.57 13.18 -19.82
N ARG A 16 10.04 12.17 -19.07
CA ARG A 16 11.47 11.97 -18.76
C ARG A 16 12.23 11.22 -19.85
N GLU A 17 11.66 10.13 -20.36
CA GLU A 17 12.28 9.31 -21.39
C GLU A 17 11.20 8.75 -22.32
N TYR A 18 11.51 8.64 -23.62
CA TYR A 18 10.63 8.07 -24.64
C TYR A 18 11.34 6.91 -25.33
N ARG A 19 10.67 5.77 -25.46
CA ARG A 19 11.14 4.63 -26.26
C ARG A 19 9.99 3.99 -27.02
N ASP A 20 10.25 3.66 -28.27
CA ASP A 20 9.36 2.81 -29.06
C ASP A 20 9.47 1.36 -28.57
N VAL A 21 8.36 0.77 -28.13
CA VAL A 21 8.29 -0.61 -27.66
C VAL A 21 7.56 -1.46 -28.69
N LYS A 22 8.19 -2.56 -29.12
CA LYS A 22 7.57 -3.50 -30.05
C LYS A 22 6.60 -4.42 -29.30
N ILE A 23 5.40 -4.57 -29.84
CA ILE A 23 4.39 -5.51 -29.35
C ILE A 23 4.64 -6.88 -30.00
N THR A 24 4.67 -7.93 -29.17
CA THR A 24 4.82 -9.31 -29.65
C THR A 24 3.50 -9.86 -30.21
N SER A 25 3.56 -10.98 -30.92
CA SER A 25 2.38 -11.63 -31.51
C SER A 25 1.29 -12.01 -30.47
N LYS A 26 1.67 -12.17 -29.19
CA LYS A 26 0.75 -12.44 -28.09
C LYS A 26 0.23 -11.17 -27.41
N ARG A 27 0.42 -9.99 -28.02
CA ARG A 27 0.08 -8.67 -27.45
C ARG A 27 0.84 -8.38 -26.15
N GLN A 28 2.02 -8.99 -25.98
CA GLN A 28 2.88 -8.70 -24.84
C GLN A 28 3.79 -7.53 -25.23
N LEU A 29 3.97 -6.60 -24.31
CA LEU A 29 4.94 -5.52 -24.40
C LEU A 29 6.02 -5.75 -23.33
N THR A 30 7.28 -5.56 -23.70
CA THR A 30 8.39 -5.67 -22.74
C THR A 30 8.71 -4.29 -22.20
N ILE A 31 8.59 -4.12 -20.89
CA ILE A 31 8.95 -2.86 -20.22
C ILE A 31 10.49 -2.76 -20.17
N PRO A 32 11.09 -1.66 -20.67
CA PRO A 32 12.53 -1.45 -20.56
C PRO A 32 12.99 -1.49 -19.10
N LYS A 33 14.14 -2.12 -18.84
CA LYS A 33 14.69 -2.27 -17.48
C LYS A 33 14.79 -0.93 -16.72
N ALA A 34 15.20 0.13 -17.41
CA ALA A 34 15.30 1.47 -16.81
C ALA A 34 13.96 1.98 -16.25
N PHE A 35 12.83 1.61 -16.86
CA PHE A 35 11.50 2.06 -16.43
C PHE A 35 11.01 1.23 -15.25
N PHE A 36 11.28 -0.09 -15.30
CA PHE A 36 10.98 -1.02 -14.23
C PHE A 36 11.70 -0.64 -12.93
N ASP A 37 13.01 -0.40 -13.01
CA ASP A 37 13.85 -0.01 -11.86
C ASP A 37 13.44 1.38 -11.32
N TYR A 38 13.14 2.34 -12.21
CA TYR A 38 12.77 3.70 -11.81
C TYR A 38 11.41 3.78 -11.11
N LEU A 39 10.43 3.01 -11.59
CA LEU A 39 9.08 2.98 -11.01
C LEU A 39 8.96 2.00 -9.84
N GLY A 40 10.03 1.27 -9.50
CA GLY A 40 9.99 0.25 -8.45
C GLY A 40 8.91 -0.79 -8.70
N MET A 41 8.70 -1.17 -9.97
CA MET A 41 7.68 -2.15 -10.31
C MET A 41 8.06 -3.51 -9.72
N GLU A 42 7.05 -4.25 -9.26
CA GLU A 42 7.17 -5.65 -8.89
C GLU A 42 6.47 -6.52 -9.96
N ASP A 43 5.84 -7.63 -9.56
CA ASP A 43 5.22 -8.58 -10.48
C ASP A 43 3.84 -8.12 -11.00
N THR A 44 3.24 -7.09 -10.39
CA THR A 44 1.88 -6.65 -10.69
C THR A 44 1.80 -5.17 -11.03
N VAL A 45 0.95 -4.84 -12.00
CA VAL A 45 0.69 -3.47 -12.47
C VAL A 45 -0.82 -3.25 -12.63
N HIS A 46 -1.27 -2.02 -12.39
CA HIS A 46 -2.60 -1.57 -12.77
C HIS A 46 -2.54 -1.03 -14.19
N ALA A 47 -3.37 -1.58 -15.07
CA ALA A 47 -3.55 -1.09 -16.44
C ALA A 47 -4.95 -0.47 -16.57
N VAL A 48 -5.00 0.82 -16.90
CA VAL A 48 -6.24 1.57 -17.12
C VAL A 48 -6.34 1.89 -18.61
N LEU A 49 -7.46 1.51 -19.23
CA LEU A 49 -7.76 1.87 -20.61
C LEU A 49 -8.41 3.26 -20.63
N LEU A 50 -7.79 4.18 -21.36
CA LEU A 50 -8.30 5.51 -21.66
C LEU A 50 -8.71 5.56 -23.14
N ASP A 51 -9.37 6.64 -23.54
CA ASP A 51 -9.84 6.80 -24.93
C ASP A 51 -8.68 6.86 -25.94
N ASP A 52 -7.53 7.37 -25.52
CA ASP A 52 -6.35 7.62 -26.37
C ASP A 52 -5.13 6.75 -26.03
N GLY A 53 -5.23 5.87 -25.02
CA GLY A 53 -4.10 5.06 -24.60
C GLY A 53 -4.35 4.11 -23.44
N ILE A 54 -3.27 3.44 -23.02
CA ILE A 54 -3.27 2.60 -21.82
C ILE A 54 -2.30 3.24 -20.83
N LEU A 55 -2.80 3.57 -19.64
CA LEU A 55 -1.99 4.01 -18.52
C LEU A 55 -1.58 2.79 -17.68
N ILE A 56 -0.28 2.58 -17.52
CA ILE A 56 0.26 1.50 -16.69
C ILE A 56 0.89 2.14 -15.44
N LYS A 57 0.39 1.78 -14.26
CA LYS A 57 0.93 2.19 -12.97
C LYS A 57 1.40 0.96 -12.20
N PRO A 58 2.55 0.99 -11.48
CA PRO A 58 2.90 -0.10 -10.58
C PRO A 58 1.74 -0.36 -9.60
N ALA A 59 1.38 -1.63 -9.42
CA ALA A 59 0.54 -2.02 -8.30
C ALA A 59 1.47 -2.08 -7.09
N ILE A 60 1.80 -0.90 -6.55
CA ILE A 60 2.47 -0.81 -5.26
C ILE A 60 1.49 -1.44 -4.29
N LYS A 61 1.80 -2.65 -3.82
CA LYS A 61 1.10 -3.21 -2.68
C LYS A 61 1.39 -2.23 -1.56
N LYS A 62 0.37 -1.51 -1.11
CA LYS A 62 0.47 -0.85 0.20
C LYS A 62 0.93 -1.95 1.14
N SER A 63 2.07 -1.77 1.79
CA SER A 63 2.47 -2.71 2.82
C SER A 63 1.33 -2.78 3.85
N VAL A 64 1.14 -3.92 4.53
CA VAL A 64 0.14 -4.01 5.62
C VAL A 64 0.31 -2.83 6.58
N GLN A 65 1.56 -2.47 6.87
CA GLN A 65 1.92 -1.29 7.63
C GLN A 65 1.43 0.05 7.05
N GLU A 66 1.44 0.24 5.73
CA GLU A 66 0.89 1.46 5.09
C GLU A 66 -0.64 1.52 5.17
N ALA A 67 -1.32 0.38 5.01
CA ALA A 67 -2.77 0.29 5.19
C ALA A 67 -3.17 0.58 6.65
N ASP A 68 -2.43 0.02 7.61
CA ASP A 68 -2.66 0.22 9.04
C ASP A 68 -2.43 1.68 9.44
N VAL A 69 -1.38 2.32 8.90
CA VAL A 69 -1.08 3.74 9.14
C VAL A 69 -2.19 4.64 8.57
N GLU A 70 -2.74 4.30 7.40
CA GLU A 70 -3.88 5.01 6.83
C GLU A 70 -5.15 4.85 7.68
N ALA A 71 -5.41 3.65 8.20
CA ALA A 71 -6.53 3.40 9.11
C ALA A 71 -6.38 4.22 10.41
N ILE A 72 -5.17 4.26 11.00
CA ILE A 72 -4.87 5.09 12.18
C ILE A 72 -5.15 6.56 11.88
N LEU A 73 -4.73 7.07 10.71
CA LEU A 73 -4.97 8.45 10.32
C LEU A 73 -6.47 8.77 10.22
N GLN A 74 -7.24 7.89 9.58
CA GLN A 74 -8.70 8.06 9.47
C GLN A 74 -9.37 8.11 10.84
N LYS A 75 -8.93 7.25 11.78
CA LYS A 75 -9.46 7.27 13.14
C LYS A 75 -9.16 8.58 13.87
N VAL A 76 -7.92 9.08 13.78
CA VAL A 76 -7.55 10.37 14.39
C VAL A 76 -8.37 11.53 13.80
N ILE A 77 -8.67 11.51 12.50
CA ILE A 77 -9.55 12.50 11.87
C ILE A 77 -11.00 12.37 12.39
N ASN A 78 -11.52 11.15 12.48
CA ASN A 78 -12.88 10.88 12.97
C ASN A 78 -13.09 11.28 14.43
N GLU A 79 -12.04 11.18 15.25
CA GLU A 79 -12.05 11.66 16.63
C GLU A 79 -12.07 13.20 16.75
N GLY A 80 -11.95 13.92 15.63
CA GLY A 80 -12.12 15.37 15.56
C GLY A 80 -10.85 16.17 15.80
N TYR A 81 -9.68 15.54 15.83
CA TYR A 81 -8.41 16.26 15.90
C TYR A 81 -8.17 17.06 14.62
N SER A 82 -7.64 18.27 14.75
CA SER A 82 -7.39 19.17 13.62
C SER A 82 -6.13 20.00 13.81
N GLY A 83 -5.55 20.47 12.70
CA GLY A 83 -4.35 21.31 12.73
C GLY A 83 -3.13 20.60 13.32
N ASP A 84 -2.43 21.28 14.24
CA ASP A 84 -1.21 20.75 14.86
C ASP A 84 -1.49 19.57 15.80
N GLU A 85 -2.67 19.53 16.43
CA GLU A 85 -3.08 18.44 17.34
C GLU A 85 -3.25 17.11 16.60
N LEU A 86 -3.72 17.16 15.34
CA LEU A 86 -3.81 15.99 14.46
C LEU A 86 -2.45 15.36 14.23
N ALA A 87 -1.44 16.20 13.92
CA ALA A 87 -0.10 15.74 13.61
C ALA A 87 0.58 15.10 14.83
N ASP A 88 0.38 15.69 16.02
CA ASP A 88 0.94 15.19 17.27
C ASP A 88 0.32 13.86 17.68
N GLU A 89 -1.01 13.74 17.66
CA GLU A 89 -1.70 12.48 18.03
C GLU A 89 -1.46 11.37 16.99
N PHE A 90 -1.48 11.70 15.69
CA PHE A 90 -1.11 10.73 14.65
C PHE A 90 0.31 10.20 14.82
N SER A 91 1.29 11.10 15.02
CA SER A 91 2.69 10.73 15.24
C SER A 91 2.87 9.85 16.48
N ARG A 92 2.12 10.15 17.55
CA ARG A 92 2.11 9.34 18.77
C ARG A 92 1.60 7.92 18.53
N ARG A 93 0.45 7.77 17.87
CA ARG A 93 -0.15 6.45 17.58
C ARG A 93 0.68 5.61 16.63
N VAL A 94 1.24 6.21 15.58
CA VAL A 94 2.15 5.52 14.66
C VAL A 94 3.40 5.00 15.38
N LYS A 95 3.96 5.75 16.33
CA LYS A 95 5.11 5.28 17.13
C LYS A 95 4.73 4.10 18.02
N GLU A 96 3.54 4.11 18.58
CA GLU A 96 3.03 3.04 19.44
C GLU A 96 2.76 1.76 18.64
N TYR A 97 2.06 1.87 17.51
CA TYR A 97 1.86 0.80 16.54
C TYR A 97 3.19 0.13 16.16
N ASN A 98 4.18 0.93 15.78
CA ASN A 98 5.50 0.41 15.39
C ASN A 98 6.24 -0.28 16.54
N ARG A 99 6.00 0.13 17.79
CA ARG A 99 6.57 -0.53 18.97
C ARG A 99 5.96 -1.91 19.17
N VAL A 100 4.63 -2.02 19.09
CA VAL A 100 3.91 -3.29 19.23
C VAL A 100 4.30 -4.25 18.10
N LEU A 101 4.31 -3.77 16.86
CA LEU A 101 4.69 -4.56 15.70
C LEU A 101 6.11 -5.13 15.84
N LYS A 102 7.08 -4.30 16.26
CA LYS A 102 8.45 -4.76 16.52
C LYS A 102 8.53 -5.79 17.65
N GLY A 103 7.74 -5.62 18.71
CA GLY A 103 7.65 -6.59 19.80
C GLY A 103 7.17 -7.95 19.33
N ARG A 104 6.09 -7.98 18.54
CA ARG A 104 5.50 -9.21 17.97
C ARG A 104 6.43 -9.89 16.97
N ILE A 105 7.06 -9.14 16.08
CA ILE A 105 8.05 -9.69 15.14
C ILE A 105 9.20 -10.33 15.93
N ASN A 106 9.66 -9.69 17.00
CA ASN A 106 10.73 -10.25 17.83
C ASN A 106 10.30 -11.50 18.61
N GLU A 107 9.07 -11.53 19.14
CA GLU A 107 8.50 -12.73 19.78
C GLU A 107 8.38 -13.88 18.79
N PHE A 108 7.80 -13.64 17.61
CA PHE A 108 7.67 -14.62 16.54
C PHE A 108 9.02 -15.16 16.06
N LEU A 109 10.02 -14.28 15.90
CA LEU A 109 11.37 -14.70 15.57
C LEU A 109 11.99 -15.56 16.68
N ASN A 110 11.79 -15.19 17.94
CA ASN A 110 12.27 -16.01 19.07
C ASN A 110 11.62 -17.39 19.06
N ASP A 111 10.31 -17.47 18.83
CA ASP A 111 9.53 -18.71 18.78
C ASP A 111 10.00 -19.66 17.66
N ILE A 112 10.26 -19.11 16.46
CA ILE A 112 10.85 -19.88 15.34
C ILE A 112 12.27 -20.38 15.69
N THR A 113 13.05 -19.58 16.41
CA THR A 113 14.44 -19.93 16.74
C THR A 113 14.58 -20.83 17.97
N SER A 114 13.56 -20.90 18.83
CA SER A 114 13.52 -21.85 19.92
C SER A 114 13.07 -23.21 19.39
N ASP A 115 13.94 -24.21 19.50
CA ASP A 115 13.74 -25.61 19.07
C ASP A 115 12.66 -26.36 19.91
N GLU A 116 11.81 -25.64 20.64
CA GLU A 116 10.77 -26.16 21.53
C GLU A 116 9.40 -25.94 20.88
N VAL A 117 8.84 -27.01 20.29
CA VAL A 117 7.45 -27.01 19.82
C VAL A 117 6.55 -26.97 21.05
N SER A 118 6.03 -25.79 21.38
CA SER A 118 5.01 -25.66 22.42
C SER A 118 3.66 -25.98 21.79
N ASP A 119 3.16 -27.18 22.07
CA ASP A 119 1.74 -27.48 21.86
C ASP A 119 0.93 -26.56 22.79
N GLU A 120 -0.09 -25.92 22.23
CA GLU A 120 -1.09 -25.05 22.91
C GLU A 120 -0.69 -23.57 23.11
N ARG A 121 -0.89 -22.78 22.06
CA ARG A 121 -1.47 -21.44 22.23
C ARG A 121 -2.64 -21.28 21.25
N GLU A 122 -3.84 -21.12 21.79
CA GLU A 122 -4.99 -20.57 21.05
C GLU A 122 -4.58 -19.15 20.67
N GLY A 123 -4.07 -18.99 19.44
CA GLY A 123 -3.65 -17.70 18.92
C GLY A 123 -4.89 -16.92 18.54
N ASP A 124 -5.36 -16.05 19.42
CA ASP A 124 -6.12 -14.90 18.95
C ASP A 124 -5.21 -14.14 17.97
N ASP A 125 -5.66 -14.02 16.71
CA ASP A 125 -5.00 -13.26 15.64
C ASP A 125 -5.01 -11.77 15.98
N PHE A 126 -4.28 -11.37 17.02
CA PHE A 126 -4.20 -9.98 17.48
C PHE A 126 -3.37 -9.19 16.48
N ASN A 127 -4.05 -8.51 15.57
CA ASN A 127 -3.43 -7.54 14.71
C ASN A 127 -3.13 -6.32 15.57
N GLY A 128 -1.93 -5.74 15.50
CA GLY A 128 -1.58 -4.53 16.26
C GLY A 128 -2.48 -3.30 15.98
N LEU A 129 -3.50 -3.45 15.14
CA LEU A 129 -4.62 -2.54 14.95
C LEU A 129 -5.66 -2.64 16.08
N ASP A 130 -5.86 -3.80 16.69
CA ASP A 130 -6.89 -4.04 17.72
C ASP A 130 -6.65 -3.18 18.98
N MET A 131 -5.42 -2.66 19.16
CA MET A 131 -5.11 -1.69 20.22
C MET A 131 -5.68 -0.30 19.96
N PHE A 132 -6.05 0.00 18.71
CA PHE A 132 -6.58 1.28 18.28
C PHE A 132 -8.04 1.19 17.88
N PHE A 133 -8.58 0.01 17.56
CA PHE A 133 -9.96 -0.19 17.11
C PHE A 133 -10.69 -1.05 18.13
N ASP A 134 -11.68 -0.48 18.83
CA ASP A 134 -12.55 -1.26 19.70
C ASP A 134 -13.44 -2.18 18.85
N GLN A 135 -13.90 -3.31 19.39
CA GLN A 135 -14.63 -4.35 18.67
C GLN A 135 -15.92 -3.87 17.98
N GLU A 136 -16.47 -2.71 18.37
CA GLU A 136 -17.59 -2.03 17.70
C GLU A 136 -17.21 -1.32 16.38
N ASP A 137 -15.93 -0.95 16.19
CA ASP A 137 -15.46 -0.27 14.97
C ASP A 137 -15.24 -1.27 13.80
N ALA A 138 -15.01 -2.55 14.11
CA ALA A 138 -14.73 -3.61 13.12
C ALA A 138 -15.97 -3.99 12.28
N GLU A 139 -17.17 -3.95 12.88
CA GLU A 139 -18.43 -4.26 12.17
C GLU A 139 -18.78 -3.22 11.10
N ASN A 140 -18.24 -2.00 11.21
CA ASN A 140 -18.55 -0.92 10.26
C ASN A 140 -17.68 -0.93 9.00
N PHE A 141 -16.53 -1.62 9.00
CA PHE A 141 -15.65 -1.69 7.84
C PHE A 141 -16.08 -2.79 6.85
N GLU A 142 -16.57 -3.93 7.35
CA GLU A 142 -17.08 -5.02 6.51
C GLU A 142 -18.40 -4.65 5.80
N ALA A 143 -19.22 -3.76 6.38
CA ALA A 143 -20.48 -3.32 5.79
C ALA A 143 -20.33 -2.37 4.58
N SER A 144 -19.12 -1.83 4.32
CA SER A 144 -18.88 -0.90 3.21
C SER A 144 -18.18 -1.52 1.99
N GLY A 145 -17.81 -2.81 2.07
CA GLY A 145 -17.15 -3.55 0.99
C GLY A 145 -18.08 -4.30 0.03
N GLU A 146 -19.37 -4.45 0.37
CA GLU A 146 -20.40 -5.06 -0.48
C GLU A 146 -21.51 -4.06 -0.81
N GLU A 147 -21.23 -3.03 -1.62
CA GLU A 147 -22.20 -2.48 -2.57
C GLU A 147 -21.55 -1.42 -3.50
N LYS A 148 -20.97 -1.88 -4.62
CA LYS A 148 -21.32 -1.52 -6.01
C LYS A 148 -20.20 -1.81 -7.00
#